data_AF-A0A1N6UVZ7-F1
#
_entry.id   AF-A0A1N6UVZ7-F1
#
_cell.length_a   1.000
_cell.length_b   1.000
_cell.length_c   1.000
_cell.angle_alpha   90.00
_cell.angle_beta   90.00
_cell.angle_gamma   90.00
#
_symmetry.space_group_name_H-M   'P 1'
#
loop_
_entity.id
_entity.type
_entity.pdbx_description
1 polymer ?
#
loop_
_entity_poly.entity_id
_entity_poly.type
_entity_poly.pdbx_seq_one_letter_code
_entity_poly.pdbx_strand_id
1 'polypeptide(L)'
;MYSKDDVRINKRTGSHYERKSGHWSLVAAECEPEDIDGQVSEILSQLSSDLTIWNELSSKYSIDLFCGIFMEKSNEGMDISPKTLVELGNRGIMLALDIYDGSE
;
A
#
# COMPACT_ATOMS: atom_id res chain seq x y z
N MET A 1 0.65 -1.44 -14.66
CA MET A 1 0.90 -2.89 -14.53
C MET A 1 -0.40 -3.62 -14.89
N TYR A 2 -0.40 -4.89 -15.29
CA TYR A 2 -1.65 -5.61 -15.57
C TYR A 2 -2.09 -6.39 -14.33
N SER A 3 -3.38 -6.33 -14.02
CA SER A 3 -3.95 -7.11 -12.93
C SER A 3 -3.95 -8.59 -13.31
N LYS A 4 -3.84 -9.45 -12.30
CA LYS A 4 -4.16 -10.86 -12.53
C LYS A 4 -5.63 -10.97 -12.96
N ASP A 5 -5.91 -11.93 -13.82
CA ASP A 5 -7.24 -12.23 -14.37
C ASP A 5 -7.78 -11.14 -15.34
N ASP A 6 -6.95 -10.16 -15.72
CA ASP A 6 -7.26 -9.19 -16.80
C ASP A 6 -7.45 -9.93 -18.14
N VAL A 7 -8.63 -9.75 -18.75
CA VAL A 7 -9.01 -10.37 -20.04
C VAL A 7 -8.75 -9.37 -21.17
N ARG A 8 -7.85 -9.74 -22.08
CA ARG A 8 -7.48 -8.92 -23.24
C ARG A 8 -7.98 -9.55 -24.52
N ILE A 9 -8.58 -8.72 -25.38
CA ILE A 9 -9.03 -9.13 -26.72
C ILE A 9 -7.98 -8.71 -27.74
N ASN A 10 -7.51 -9.67 -28.55
CA ASN A 10 -6.69 -9.37 -29.70
C ASN A 10 -7.55 -8.72 -30.79
N LYS A 11 -7.30 -7.44 -31.08
CA LYS A 11 -8.09 -6.65 -32.05
C LYS A 11 -8.07 -7.21 -33.49
N ARG A 12 -7.06 -8.01 -33.85
CA ARG A 12 -6.91 -8.57 -35.20
C ARG A 12 -7.55 -9.94 -35.36
N THR A 13 -7.45 -10.80 -34.35
CA THR A 13 -7.92 -12.19 -34.42
C THR A 13 -9.21 -12.44 -33.64
N GLY A 14 -9.63 -11.51 -32.78
CA GLY A 14 -10.76 -11.67 -31.87
C GLY A 14 -10.50 -12.62 -30.69
N SER A 15 -9.32 -13.24 -30.62
CA SER A 15 -8.98 -14.18 -29.54
C SER A 15 -8.81 -13.43 -28.22
N HIS A 16 -9.42 -13.94 -27.16
CA HIS A 16 -9.20 -13.44 -25.80
C HIS A 16 -8.08 -14.24 -25.13
N TYR A 17 -7.31 -13.59 -24.27
CA TYR A 17 -6.40 -14.25 -23.35
C TYR A 17 -6.50 -13.61 -21.97
N GLU A 18 -6.32 -14.43 -20.95
CA GLU A 18 -6.41 -14.05 -19.54
C GLU A 18 -5.00 -14.03 -18.92
N ARG A 19 -4.71 -13.00 -18.11
CA ARG A 19 -3.45 -12.88 -17.40
C ARG A 19 -3.40 -13.82 -16.19
N LYS A 20 -2.61 -14.89 -16.27
CA LYS A 20 -2.44 -15.86 -15.16
C LYS A 20 -1.59 -15.34 -13.99
N SER A 21 -0.83 -14.27 -14.22
CA SER A 21 -0.10 -13.52 -13.20
C SER A 21 -0.36 -12.03 -13.39
N GLY A 22 -0.04 -11.21 -12.41
CA GLY A 22 -0.25 -9.78 -12.42
C GLY A 22 -0.16 -9.23 -11.01
N HIS A 23 -0.53 -7.97 -10.82
CA HIS A 23 -0.64 -7.40 -9.48
C HIS A 23 -2.08 -7.50 -8.97
N TRP A 24 -2.21 -7.36 -7.66
CA TRP A 24 -3.46 -7.01 -6.99
C TRP A 24 -3.26 -5.65 -6.34
N SER A 25 -4.32 -4.86 -6.26
CA SER A 25 -4.29 -3.56 -5.60
C SER A 25 -5.53 -3.44 -4.74
N LEU A 26 -5.34 -2.94 -3.52
CA LEU A 26 -6.39 -2.43 -2.66
C LEU A 26 -6.22 -0.92 -2.59
N VAL A 27 -7.30 -0.21 -2.29
CA VAL A 27 -7.33 1.25 -2.26
C VAL A 27 -8.06 1.66 -0.99
N ALA A 28 -7.55 2.69 -0.31
CA ALA A 28 -8.24 3.42 0.74
C ALA A 28 -8.77 4.74 0.19
N ALA A 29 -9.76 5.32 0.86
CA ALA A 29 -10.32 6.59 0.44
C ALA A 29 -9.27 7.71 0.48
N GLU A 30 -9.31 8.58 -0.54
CA GLU A 30 -8.56 9.83 -0.51
C GLU A 30 -9.10 10.72 0.64
N CYS A 31 -8.20 11.39 1.35
CA CYS A 31 -8.53 12.19 2.53
C CYS A 31 -7.78 13.53 2.49
N GLU A 32 -8.51 14.63 2.73
CA GLU A 32 -7.96 15.98 2.91
C GLU A 32 -8.66 16.65 4.12
N PRO A 33 -7.90 17.09 5.16
CA PRO A 33 -6.44 16.95 5.33
C PRO A 33 -6.01 15.47 5.42
N GLU A 34 -4.71 15.22 5.30
CA GLU A 34 -4.16 13.87 5.31
C GLU A 34 -4.51 13.09 6.59
N ASP A 35 -4.79 11.79 6.46
CA ASP A 35 -5.06 10.87 7.56
C ASP A 35 -4.34 9.54 7.32
N ILE A 36 -3.03 9.54 7.55
CA ILE A 36 -2.19 8.35 7.36
C ILE A 36 -2.64 7.19 8.25
N ASP A 37 -3.04 7.47 9.48
CA ASP A 37 -3.51 6.45 10.43
C ASP A 37 -4.81 5.79 9.93
N GLY A 38 -5.77 6.60 9.47
CA GLY A 38 -7.03 6.12 8.90
C GLY A 38 -6.82 5.32 7.62
N GLN A 39 -6.00 5.82 6.70
CA GLN A 39 -5.74 5.15 5.41
C GLN A 39 -4.98 3.83 5.60
N VAL A 40 -3.99 3.77 6.49
CA VAL A 40 -3.32 2.51 6.83
C VAL A 40 -4.31 1.52 7.45
N SER A 41 -5.15 1.97 8.38
CA SER A 41 -6.19 1.13 8.98
C SER A 41 -7.17 0.60 7.94
N GLU A 42 -7.59 1.42 6.97
CA GLU A 42 -8.53 1.03 5.92
C GLU A 42 -7.92 -0.02 4.99
N ILE A 43 -6.68 0.18 4.51
CA ILE A 43 -5.96 -0.80 3.69
C ILE A 43 -5.82 -2.13 4.45
N LEU A 44 -5.35 -2.08 5.69
CA LEU A 44 -5.14 -3.29 6.49
C LEU A 44 -6.44 -4.00 6.85
N SER A 45 -7.57 -3.29 6.94
CA SER A 45 -8.89 -3.89 7.21
C SER A 45 -9.42 -4.76 6.06
N GLN A 46 -8.93 -4.53 4.84
CA GLN A 46 -9.26 -5.32 3.65
C GLN A 46 -8.39 -6.59 3.54
N LEU A 47 -7.39 -6.74 4.41
CA LEU A 47 -6.47 -7.86 4.47
C LEU A 47 -6.78 -8.74 5.69
N SER A 48 -6.15 -9.92 5.74
CA SER A 48 -6.31 -10.82 6.89
C SER A 48 -5.81 -10.15 8.18
N SER A 49 -6.52 -10.36 9.29
CA SER A 49 -6.06 -9.98 10.63
C SER A 49 -5.24 -11.08 11.32
N ASP A 50 -5.11 -12.26 10.72
CA ASP A 50 -4.36 -13.39 11.28
C ASP A 50 -2.85 -13.18 11.17
N LEU A 51 -2.21 -12.91 12.30
CA LEU A 51 -0.76 -12.69 12.39
C LEU A 51 0.07 -13.92 12.00
N THR A 52 -0.49 -15.13 12.04
CA THR A 52 0.21 -16.33 11.57
C THR A 52 0.51 -16.23 10.08
N ILE A 53 -0.47 -15.75 9.29
CA ILE A 53 -0.31 -15.54 7.85
C ILE A 53 0.73 -14.45 7.60
N TRP A 54 0.70 -13.35 8.35
CA TRP A 54 1.67 -12.27 8.21
C TRP A 54 3.09 -12.69 8.57
N ASN A 55 3.26 -13.50 9.62
CA ASN A 55 4.56 -14.08 9.99
C ASN A 55 5.10 -14.97 8.87
N GLU A 56 4.25 -15.82 8.28
CA GLU A 56 4.66 -16.63 7.13
C GLU A 56 5.05 -15.78 5.91
N LEU A 57 4.28 -14.73 5.60
CA LEU A 57 4.54 -13.85 4.47
C LEU A 57 5.84 -13.06 4.67
N SER A 58 6.00 -12.39 5.82
CA SER A 58 7.19 -11.60 6.14
C SER A 58 8.46 -12.44 6.25
N SER A 59 8.35 -13.74 6.54
CA SER A 59 9.51 -14.66 6.50
C SER A 59 9.99 -15.01 5.08
N LYS A 60 9.14 -14.81 4.07
CA LYS A 60 9.38 -15.22 2.67
C LYS A 60 9.54 -14.04 1.71
N TYR A 61 8.96 -12.90 2.05
CA TYR A 61 8.85 -11.74 1.17
C TYR A 61 9.12 -10.46 1.94
N SER A 62 9.67 -9.46 1.25
CA SER A 62 9.69 -8.09 1.76
C SER A 62 8.29 -7.51 1.68
N ILE A 63 7.84 -6.92 2.79
CA ILE A 63 6.56 -6.23 2.87
C ILE A 63 6.85 -4.82 3.37
N ASP A 64 6.45 -3.82 2.59
CA ASP A 64 6.62 -2.42 2.93
C ASP A 64 5.33 -1.61 2.73
N LEU A 65 5.29 -0.50 3.44
CA LEU A 65 4.38 0.62 3.21
C LEU A 65 5.25 1.82 2.90
N PHE A 66 5.13 2.34 1.68
CA PHE A 66 5.85 3.53 1.24
C PHE A 66 4.93 4.75 1.33
N CYS A 67 5.41 5.83 1.96
CA CYS A 67 4.72 7.11 2.01
C CYS A 67 5.66 8.22 1.52
N GLY A 68 5.21 8.96 0.50
CA GLY A 68 5.83 10.23 0.11
C GLY A 68 5.13 11.37 0.84
N ILE A 69 5.86 12.09 1.68
CA ILE A 69 5.38 13.23 2.46
C ILE A 69 5.82 14.50 1.76
N PHE A 70 4.87 15.30 1.30
CA PHE A 70 5.11 16.57 0.61
C PHE A 70 4.77 17.71 1.57
N MET A 71 5.80 18.41 2.06
CA MET A 71 5.61 19.53 2.99
C MET A 71 5.20 20.80 2.22
N GLU A 72 4.31 21.62 2.79
CA GLU A 72 3.95 22.94 2.26
C GLU A 72 4.98 24.00 2.70
N LYS A 73 5.53 23.86 3.91
CA LYS A 73 6.52 24.78 4.49
C LYS A 73 7.71 24.04 5.06
N SER A 74 8.84 24.74 5.13
CA SER A 74 10.05 24.25 5.80
C SER A 74 9.73 23.86 7.25
N ASN A 75 10.28 22.72 7.68
CA ASN A 75 10.16 22.19 9.05
C ASN A 75 8.71 21.85 9.46
N GLU A 76 7.88 21.44 8.50
CA GLU A 76 6.66 20.70 8.78
C GLU A 76 6.98 19.24 9.13
N GLY A 77 5.99 18.53 9.66
CA GLY A 77 6.11 17.14 10.03
C GLY A 77 4.75 16.49 10.06
N MET A 78 4.74 15.16 10.04
CA MET A 78 3.54 14.36 10.23
C MET A 78 3.77 13.42 11.41
N ASP A 79 2.70 13.22 12.18
CA ASP A 79 2.71 12.22 13.24
C ASP A 79 2.07 10.92 12.73
N ILE A 80 2.61 9.80 13.20
CA ILE A 80 2.02 8.48 12.98
C ILE A 80 1.70 7.90 14.35
N SER A 81 0.46 7.46 14.55
CA SER A 81 0.05 7.00 15.87
C SER A 81 0.83 5.74 16.30
N PRO A 82 1.06 5.57 17.62
CA PRO A 82 1.64 4.32 18.14
C PRO A 82 0.82 3.09 17.76
N LYS A 83 -0.50 3.23 17.63
CA LYS A 83 -1.40 2.14 17.21
C LYS A 83 -1.04 1.67 15.80
N THR A 84 -0.88 2.59 14.86
CA THR A 84 -0.48 2.27 13.48
C THR A 84 0.90 1.63 13.43
N LEU A 85 1.87 2.16 14.18
CA LEU A 85 3.21 1.56 14.27
C LEU A 85 3.16 0.12 14.81
N VAL A 86 2.30 -0.16 15.79
CA VAL A 86 2.08 -1.52 16.31
C VAL A 86 1.41 -2.43 15.26
N GLU A 87 0.40 -1.93 14.53
CA GLU A 87 -0.27 -2.71 13.49
C GLU A 87 0.69 -3.10 12.35
N LEU A 88 1.57 -2.18 11.94
CA LEU A 88 2.62 -2.42 10.95
C LEU A 88 3.67 -3.40 11.49
N GLY A 89 4.17 -3.13 12.70
CA GLY A 89 5.21 -3.95 13.35
C GLY A 89 4.78 -5.39 13.59
N ASN A 90 3.56 -5.62 14.07
CA ASN A 90 2.99 -6.96 14.28
C ASN A 90 2.86 -7.76 12.97
N ARG A 91 2.77 -7.10 11.83
CA ARG A 91 2.66 -7.72 10.50
C ARG A 91 4.00 -7.81 9.77
N GLY A 92 5.08 -7.32 10.37
CA GLY A 92 6.40 -7.27 9.73
C GLY A 92 6.44 -6.32 8.52
N ILE A 93 5.63 -5.26 8.52
CA ILE A 93 5.58 -4.27 7.45
C ILE A 93 6.59 -3.16 7.75
N MET A 94 7.57 -2.98 6.86
CA MET A 94 8.51 -1.87 6.95
C MET A 94 7.83 -0.58 6.52
N LEU A 95 7.91 0.47 7.34
CA LEU A 95 7.50 1.81 6.92
C LEU A 95 8.69 2.52 6.25
N ALA A 96 8.54 2.84 4.96
CA ALA A 96 9.49 3.63 4.18
C ALA A 96 8.92 5.04 3.95
N LEU A 97 9.70 6.06 4.28
CA LEU A 97 9.30 7.46 4.17
C LEU A 97 10.28 8.21 3.27
N ASP A 98 9.74 8.87 2.25
CA ASP A 98 10.44 9.97 1.60
C ASP A 98 9.79 11.28 2.04
N ILE A 99 10.59 12.20 2.55
CA ILE A 99 10.13 13.51 3.02
C ILE A 99 10.67 14.57 2.06
N TYR A 100 9.76 15.21 1.34
CA TYR A 100 10.04 16.23 0.34
C TYR A 100 9.75 17.62 0.93
N ASP A 101 10.70 18.53 0.78
CA ASP A 101 10.52 19.94 1.14
C ASP A 101 9.67 20.65 0.09
N GLY A 102 8.84 21.59 0.51
CA GLY A 102 7.90 22.32 -0.36
C GLY A 102 8.55 23.34 -1.30
N SER A 103 9.88 23.47 -1.24
CA SER A 103 10.63 24.46 -2.02
C SER A 103 11.21 23.97 -3.36
N GLU A 104 10.81 22.78 -3.84
CA GLU A 104 11.10 22.32 -5.21
C GLU A 104 9.91 22.45 -6.17
#